data_AF-A0A2K1QZM7-F1
#
_entry.id   AF-A0A2K1QZM7-F1
#
_cell.length_a   1.000
_cell.length_b   1.000
_cell.length_c   1.000
_cell.angle_alpha   90.00
_cell.angle_beta   90.00
_cell.angle_gamma   90.00
#
_symmetry.space_group_name_H-M   'P 1'
#
loop_
_entity.id
_entity.type
_entity.pdbx_description
1 polymer ?
#
loop_
_entity_poly.entity_id
_entity_poly.type
_entity_poly.pdbx_seq_one_letter_code
_entity_poly.pdbx_strand_id
1 'polypeptide(L)'
;MHFQSPLLAIGLLSGLTVAQYNINPTSVPQSLRQYWCDSQITQCPLICLQYNGSTGAIANDCDASNLSYECVCSTGISPNSTEYSQTLPYFVCTEWGNQCVTAQHHGSDRLFDNNRGSVSDIWGFWVILFSELGFSELHSLPQLHQ
;
A
#
# COMPACT_ATOMS: atom_id res chain seq x y z
N MET A 1 28.97 32.05 -36.04
CA MET A 1 28.63 31.74 -34.63
C MET A 1 27.19 31.27 -34.61
N HIS A 2 26.95 29.96 -34.58
CA HIS A 2 25.62 29.36 -34.48
C HIS A 2 25.49 28.74 -33.09
N PHE A 3 24.62 29.30 -32.25
CA PHE A 3 24.25 28.71 -30.96
C PHE A 3 22.97 27.90 -31.17
N GLN A 4 23.10 26.59 -31.36
CA GLN A 4 21.98 25.67 -31.24
C GLN A 4 22.01 25.09 -29.83
N SER A 5 20.99 25.40 -29.04
CA SER A 5 20.70 24.71 -27.78
C SER A 5 19.27 24.19 -27.83
N PRO A 6 19.06 22.87 -28.03
CA PRO A 6 17.78 22.26 -27.75
C PRO A 6 17.76 21.87 -26.26
N LEU A 7 17.07 22.66 -25.44
CA LEU A 7 16.63 22.22 -24.11
C LEU A 7 15.42 21.29 -24.31
N LEU A 8 15.69 19.99 -24.41
CA LEU A 8 14.65 18.96 -24.30
C LEU A 8 14.51 18.59 -22.82
N ALA A 9 13.59 19.26 -22.12
CA ALA A 9 13.15 18.87 -20.80
C ALA A 9 11.88 18.02 -20.93
N ILE A 10 12.04 16.69 -20.93
CA ILE A 10 10.92 15.75 -20.78
C ILE A 10 10.83 15.41 -19.31
N GLY A 11 9.98 16.12 -18.57
CA GLY A 11 9.61 15.78 -17.21
C GLY A 11 8.53 14.71 -17.21
N LEU A 12 8.90 13.45 -16.93
CA LEU A 12 7.92 12.40 -16.63
C LEU A 12 7.41 12.62 -15.20
N LEU A 13 6.28 13.30 -15.06
CA LEU A 13 5.48 13.27 -13.83
C LEU A 13 4.71 11.95 -13.83
N SER A 14 5.34 10.90 -13.32
CA SER A 14 4.64 9.66 -12.97
C SER A 14 3.67 9.99 -11.83
N GLY A 15 2.37 10.03 -12.14
CA GLY A 15 1.33 10.24 -11.14
C GLY A 15 1.37 9.16 -10.07
N LEU A 16 1.53 9.57 -8.81
CA LEU A 16 1.36 8.69 -7.65
C LEU A 16 -0.13 8.37 -7.55
N THR A 17 -0.53 7.20 -8.06
CA THR A 17 -1.89 6.70 -7.86
C THR A 17 -1.98 6.19 -6.42
N VAL A 18 -2.90 6.75 -5.63
CA VAL A 18 -3.20 6.22 -4.29
C VAL A 18 -3.98 4.94 -4.52
N ALA A 19 -3.35 3.78 -4.30
CA ALA A 19 -4.03 2.51 -4.45
C ALA A 19 -5.15 2.40 -3.41
N GLN A 20 -6.39 2.23 -3.87
CA GLN A 20 -7.49 1.84 -3.01
C GLN A 20 -7.44 0.32 -2.84
N TYR A 21 -7.03 -0.13 -1.65
CA TYR A 21 -7.00 -1.54 -1.30
C TYR A 21 -8.36 -1.94 -0.72
N ASN A 22 -9.02 -2.94 -1.32
CA ASN A 22 -10.24 -3.52 -0.78
C ASN A 22 -9.99 -4.99 -0.41
N ILE A 23 -10.48 -5.40 0.75
CA ILE A 23 -10.51 -6.80 1.18
C ILE A 23 -11.93 -7.18 1.53
N ASN A 24 -12.26 -8.47 1.40
CA ASN A 24 -13.52 -8.97 1.94
C ASN A 24 -13.47 -8.91 3.48
N PRO A 25 -14.32 -8.13 4.18
CA PRO A 25 -14.29 -8.06 5.64
C PRO A 25 -14.49 -9.42 6.30
N THR A 26 -15.23 -10.34 5.68
CA THR A 26 -15.49 -11.66 6.26
C THR A 26 -14.30 -12.61 6.17
N SER A 27 -13.27 -12.32 5.36
CA SER A 27 -12.03 -13.12 5.35
C SER A 27 -11.17 -12.87 6.60
N VAL A 28 -11.44 -11.78 7.32
CA VAL A 28 -10.72 -11.39 8.53
C VAL A 28 -11.59 -11.65 9.77
N PRO A 29 -11.04 -12.27 10.84
CA PRO A 29 -11.77 -12.47 12.09
C PRO A 29 -12.33 -11.15 12.66
N GLN A 30 -13.56 -11.17 13.17
CA GLN A 30 -14.24 -9.98 13.72
C GLN A 30 -13.41 -9.31 14.83
N SER A 31 -12.76 -10.09 15.70
CA SER A 31 -11.91 -9.57 16.78
C SER A 31 -10.72 -8.77 16.25
N LEU A 32 -10.14 -9.19 15.13
CA LEU A 32 -9.01 -8.49 14.50
C LEU A 32 -9.48 -7.19 13.84
N ARG A 33 -10.64 -7.21 13.19
CA ARG A 33 -11.25 -5.99 12.62
C ARG A 33 -11.65 -4.99 13.69
N GLN A 34 -12.14 -5.46 14.84
CA GLN A 34 -12.42 -4.60 15.99
C GLN A 34 -11.16 -3.93 16.50
N TYR A 35 -10.06 -4.69 16.65
CA TYR A 35 -8.77 -4.13 17.04
C TYR A 35 -8.27 -3.06 16.05
N TRP A 36 -8.44 -3.26 14.74
CA TRP A 36 -8.09 -2.24 13.74
C TRP A 36 -8.92 -0.97 13.91
N CYS A 37 -10.21 -1.09 14.18
CA CYS A 37 -11.08 0.04 14.47
C CYS A 37 -10.70 0.77 15.75
N ASP A 38 -10.42 0.05 16.83
CA ASP A 38 -9.99 0.66 18.10
C ASP A 38 -8.68 1.44 17.92
N SER A 39 -7.77 0.92 17.08
CA SER A 39 -6.54 1.59 16.69
C SER A 39 -6.82 2.87 15.88
N GLN A 40 -7.68 2.79 14.86
CA GLN A 40 -8.11 3.95 14.06
C GLN A 40 -8.72 5.08 14.92
N ILE A 41 -9.62 4.70 15.84
CA ILE A 41 -10.26 5.64 16.77
C ILE A 41 -9.22 6.31 17.68
N THR A 42 -8.20 5.57 18.10
CA THR A 42 -7.12 6.12 18.93
C THR A 42 -6.20 7.05 18.14
N GLN A 43 -5.94 6.74 16.86
CA GLN A 43 -5.06 7.54 16.01
C GLN A 43 -5.71 8.84 15.52
N CYS A 44 -7.00 8.85 15.22
CA CYS A 44 -7.67 10.01 14.62
C CYS A 44 -7.47 11.33 15.41
N PRO A 45 -7.63 11.39 16.75
CA PRO A 45 -7.34 12.60 17.53
C PRO A 45 -5.87 13.01 17.46
N LEU A 46 -4.94 12.05 17.47
CA LEU A 46 -3.49 12.31 17.41
C LEU A 46 -3.09 12.86 16.04
N ILE A 47 -3.69 12.34 14.97
CA ILE A 47 -3.53 12.85 13.60
C ILE A 47 -4.09 14.27 13.53
N CYS A 48 -5.29 14.49 14.05
CA CYS A 48 -5.92 15.81 14.03
C CYS A 48 -5.10 16.87 14.76
N LEU A 49 -4.41 16.55 15.85
CA LEU A 49 -3.53 17.48 16.57
C LEU A 49 -2.29 17.92 15.77
N GLN A 50 -1.93 17.20 14.70
CA GLN A 50 -0.83 17.58 13.80
C GLN A 50 -1.24 18.71 12.85
N TYR A 51 -2.54 18.98 12.70
CA TYR A 51 -3.05 20.07 11.87
C TYR A 51 -3.13 21.37 12.66
N ASN A 52 -2.58 22.45 12.10
CA ASN A 52 -2.59 23.77 12.75
C ASN A 52 -4.02 24.25 13.00
N GLY A 53 -4.29 24.73 14.22
CA GLY A 53 -5.61 25.22 14.64
C GLY A 53 -6.62 24.11 14.98
N SER A 54 -6.22 22.84 14.91
CA SER A 54 -7.03 21.72 15.35
C SER A 54 -6.85 21.46 16.85
N THR A 55 -7.94 21.19 17.55
CA THR A 55 -7.97 20.82 18.98
C THR A 55 -8.23 19.33 19.18
N GLY A 56 -8.37 18.56 18.10
CA GLY A 56 -8.66 17.13 18.12
C GLY A 56 -9.68 16.74 17.04
N ALA A 57 -10.26 15.55 17.20
CA ALA A 57 -11.31 15.04 16.34
C ALA A 57 -12.70 15.42 16.87
N ILE A 58 -13.60 15.85 15.97
CA ILE A 58 -15.03 16.10 16.27
C ILE A 58 -15.92 14.95 15.81
N ALA A 59 -15.49 14.20 14.79
CA ALA A 59 -16.11 12.95 14.38
C ALA A 59 -15.00 11.90 14.30
N ASN A 60 -15.24 10.76 14.93
CA ASN A 60 -14.26 9.69 15.06
C ASN A 60 -15.01 8.38 15.29
N ASP A 61 -15.43 7.77 14.19
CA ASP A 61 -16.22 6.53 14.21
C ASP A 61 -15.56 5.47 13.32
N CYS A 62 -15.81 4.21 13.64
CA CYS A 62 -15.30 3.08 12.87
C CYS A 62 -16.25 1.88 12.93
N ASP A 63 -16.64 1.40 11.75
CA ASP A 63 -17.42 0.18 11.59
C ASP A 63 -16.51 -0.98 11.17
N ALA A 64 -16.25 -1.88 12.10
CA ALA A 64 -15.46 -3.09 11.88
C ALA A 64 -16.15 -4.07 10.91
N SER A 65 -17.46 -4.00 10.75
CA SER A 65 -18.24 -4.88 9.87
C SER A 65 -17.96 -4.58 8.41
N ASN A 66 -17.98 -3.29 8.06
CA ASN A 66 -17.78 -2.81 6.70
C ASN A 66 -16.35 -2.32 6.43
N LEU A 67 -15.48 -2.30 7.45
CA LEU A 67 -14.15 -1.70 7.38
C LEU A 67 -14.20 -0.23 6.89
N SER A 68 -15.20 0.51 7.36
CA SER A 68 -15.34 1.95 7.10
C SER A 68 -15.01 2.76 8.34
N TYR A 69 -14.44 3.94 8.15
CA TYR A 69 -14.11 4.86 9.24
C TYR A 69 -14.50 6.28 8.87
N GLU A 70 -14.71 7.11 9.90
CA GLU A 70 -14.89 8.54 9.79
C GLU A 70 -13.92 9.22 10.75
N CYS A 71 -13.15 10.18 10.24
CA CYS A 71 -12.24 10.98 11.05
C CYS A 71 -12.31 12.44 10.55
N VAL A 72 -12.93 13.32 11.33
CA VAL A 72 -13.05 14.74 11.03
C VAL A 72 -12.48 15.53 12.18
N CYS A 73 -11.54 16.42 11.88
CA CYS A 73 -10.90 17.29 12.87
C CYS A 73 -11.76 18.50 13.20
N SER A 74 -11.48 19.17 14.32
CA SER A 74 -12.21 20.37 14.76
C SER A 74 -12.16 21.54 13.76
N THR A 75 -11.19 21.52 12.86
CA THR A 75 -11.05 22.47 11.74
C THR A 75 -11.99 22.15 10.56
N GLY A 76 -12.72 21.04 10.61
CA GLY A 76 -13.55 20.52 9.51
C GLY A 76 -12.76 19.74 8.45
N ILE A 77 -11.46 19.53 8.66
CA ILE A 77 -10.60 18.77 7.74
C ILE A 77 -10.72 17.27 8.05
N SER A 78 -10.87 16.46 7.01
CA SER A 78 -10.72 14.99 7.09
C SER A 78 -9.31 14.61 6.61
N PRO A 79 -8.38 14.23 7.51
CA PRO A 79 -7.03 13.86 7.12
C PRO A 79 -7.01 12.58 6.28
N ASN A 80 -6.04 12.48 5.36
CA ASN A 80 -5.85 11.25 4.60
C ASN A 80 -5.20 10.18 5.49
N SER A 81 -5.98 9.22 5.96
CA SER A 81 -5.50 8.20 6.90
C SER A 81 -4.56 7.16 6.26
N THR A 82 -4.40 7.16 4.92
CA THR A 82 -3.45 6.27 4.21
C THR A 82 -1.99 6.64 4.46
N GLU A 83 -1.71 7.89 4.86
CA GLU A 83 -0.37 8.38 5.13
C GLU A 83 0.13 8.01 6.55
N TYR A 84 -0.74 7.38 7.36
CA TYR A 84 -0.47 7.09 8.76
C TYR A 84 -0.44 5.58 9.00
N SER A 85 0.45 5.15 9.89
CA SER A 85 0.50 3.76 10.36
C SER A 85 -0.53 3.53 11.46
N GLN A 86 -0.86 2.25 11.71
CA GLN A 86 -1.84 1.85 12.75
C GLN A 86 -3.24 2.44 12.51
N THR A 87 -3.56 2.76 11.27
CA THR A 87 -4.88 3.18 10.81
C THR A 87 -5.57 2.04 10.09
N LEU A 88 -6.89 2.15 9.93
CA LEU A 88 -7.68 1.15 9.20
C LEU A 88 -7.11 0.86 7.78
N PRO A 89 -6.81 1.86 6.92
CA PRO A 89 -6.25 1.57 5.59
C PRO A 89 -4.86 0.92 5.64
N TYR A 90 -4.03 1.19 6.65
CA TYR A 90 -2.74 0.52 6.81
C TYR A 90 -2.92 -0.98 7.05
N PHE A 91 -3.83 -1.35 7.96
CA PHE A 91 -4.12 -2.75 8.25
C PHE A 91 -4.75 -3.45 7.05
N VAL A 92 -5.71 -2.79 6.36
CA VAL A 92 -6.32 -3.32 5.14
C VAL A 92 -5.28 -3.54 4.05
N CYS A 93 -4.35 -2.60 3.83
CA CYS A 93 -3.28 -2.75 2.85
C CYS A 93 -2.35 -3.93 3.17
N THR A 94 -2.00 -4.11 4.45
CA THR A 94 -1.12 -5.19 4.88
C THR A 94 -1.82 -6.54 4.72
N GLU A 95 -3.09 -6.62 5.12
CA GLU A 95 -3.88 -7.83 4.96
C GLU A 95 -4.15 -8.17 3.50
N TRP A 96 -4.41 -7.17 2.66
CA TRP A 96 -4.51 -7.34 1.22
C TRP A 96 -3.25 -7.98 0.62
N GLY A 97 -2.07 -7.54 1.07
CA GLY A 97 -0.78 -8.12 0.71
C GLY A 97 -0.64 -9.58 1.18
N ASN A 98 -1.05 -9.89 2.41
CA ASN A 98 -1.04 -11.26 2.94
C ASN A 98 -1.96 -12.19 2.13
N GLN A 99 -3.15 -11.73 1.77
CA GLN A 99 -4.08 -12.48 0.94
C GLN A 99 -3.55 -12.66 -0.50
N CYS A 100 -2.77 -11.70 -1.01
CA CYS A 100 -2.13 -11.76 -2.33
C CYS A 100 -1.12 -12.91 -2.42
N VAL A 101 -0.31 -13.12 -1.39
CA VAL A 101 0.72 -14.18 -1.40
C VAL A 101 0.18 -15.56 -1.03
N THR A 102 -0.97 -15.62 -0.36
CA THR A 102 -1.61 -16.88 0.08
C THR A 102 -2.71 -17.39 -0.85
N ALA A 103 -2.93 -16.72 -1.99
CA ALA A 103 -3.97 -17.04 -2.98
C ALA A 103 -5.40 -17.08 -2.41
N GLN A 104 -5.65 -16.41 -1.28
CA GLN A 104 -6.97 -16.35 -0.62
C GLN A 104 -7.82 -15.17 -1.09
N HIS A 105 -7.44 -14.49 -2.19
CA HIS A 105 -8.21 -13.38 -2.76
C HIS A 105 -9.53 -13.88 -3.37
N HIS A 106 -10.61 -13.71 -2.61
CA HIS A 106 -11.98 -13.86 -3.08
C HIS A 106 -12.68 -12.49 -3.06
N GLY A 107 -12.27 -11.58 -3.95
CA GLY A 107 -12.83 -10.24 -4.05
C GLY A 107 -12.56 -9.59 -5.40
N SER A 108 -13.59 -8.97 -5.98
CA SER A 108 -13.71 -8.51 -7.36
C SER A 108 -12.92 -7.24 -7.73
N ASP A 109 -11.65 -7.15 -7.36
CA ASP A 109 -10.73 -6.10 -7.81
C ASP A 109 -9.90 -6.58 -9.01
N ARG A 110 -10.60 -6.96 -10.09
CA ARG A 110 -9.98 -7.31 -11.38
C ARG A 110 -9.26 -6.13 -12.05
N LEU A 111 -9.24 -4.95 -11.44
CA LEU A 111 -8.52 -3.78 -11.93
C LEU A 111 -7.00 -3.86 -11.66
N PHE A 112 -6.56 -4.58 -10.62
CA PHE A 112 -5.12 -4.83 -10.38
C PHE A 112 -4.60 -6.10 -11.07
N ASP A 113 -5.45 -7.09 -11.33
CA ASP A 113 -5.07 -8.27 -12.13
C ASP A 113 -4.73 -7.90 -13.59
N ASN A 114 -5.25 -6.78 -14.10
CA ASN A 114 -5.05 -6.36 -15.49
C ASN A 114 -3.80 -5.49 -15.71
N ASN A 115 -3.09 -5.09 -14.65
CA ASN A 115 -1.86 -4.30 -14.75
C ASN A 115 -0.67 -4.86 -13.98
N ARG A 116 -0.83 -5.93 -13.20
CA ARG A 116 0.30 -6.68 -12.66
C ARG A 116 0.74 -7.68 -13.72
N GLY A 117 1.78 -7.32 -14.47
CA GLY A 117 2.56 -8.28 -15.26
C GLY A 117 2.73 -9.55 -14.41
N SER A 118 2.31 -10.66 -15.00
CA SER A 118 2.24 -11.95 -14.33
C SER A 118 3.58 -12.23 -13.67
N VAL A 119 3.57 -12.79 -12.46
CA VAL A 119 4.80 -13.22 -11.76
C VAL A 119 5.59 -14.25 -12.59
N SER A 120 5.00 -14.76 -13.68
CA SER A 120 5.67 -15.53 -14.74
C SER A 120 6.64 -14.74 -15.62
N ASP A 121 6.63 -13.40 -15.62
CA ASP A 121 7.53 -12.58 -16.45
C ASP A 121 8.95 -12.46 -15.84
N ILE A 122 9.09 -12.81 -14.56
CA ILE A 122 10.41 -12.90 -13.89
C ILE A 122 11.24 -14.04 -14.50
N TRP A 123 10.58 -15.10 -14.96
CA TRP A 123 11.25 -16.19 -15.71
C TRP A 123 11.79 -15.72 -17.06
N GLY A 124 11.14 -14.76 -17.72
CA GLY A 124 11.63 -14.16 -18.97
C GLY A 124 12.90 -13.34 -18.75
N PHE A 125 12.93 -12.52 -17.70
CA PHE A 125 14.12 -11.74 -17.33
C PHE A 125 15.31 -12.63 -16.93
N TRP A 126 15.06 -13.73 -16.22
CA TRP A 126 16.10 -14.70 -15.88
C TRP A 126 16.58 -15.49 -17.11
N VAL A 127 15.70 -15.89 -18.04
CA VAL A 127 16.11 -16.59 -19.28
C VAL A 127 16.93 -15.69 -20.21
N ILE A 128 16.63 -14.39 -20.27
CA ILE A 128 17.43 -13.41 -21.04
C ILE A 128 18.82 -13.23 -20.39
N LEU A 129 18.88 -13.07 -19.06
CA LEU A 129 20.15 -13.01 -18.32
C LEU A 129 20.96 -14.31 -18.42
N PHE A 130 20.32 -15.48 -18.38
CA PHE A 130 20.96 -16.78 -18.55
C PHE A 130 21.48 -17.04 -19.97
N SER A 131 20.90 -16.40 -20.99
CA SER A 131 21.34 -16.59 -22.38
C SER A 131 22.53 -15.70 -22.76
N GLU A 132 22.74 -14.58 -22.06
CA GLU A 132 23.86 -13.67 -22.33
C GLU A 132 25.06 -13.87 -21.39
N LEU A 133 24.86 -14.43 -20.18
CA LEU A 133 25.95 -14.67 -19.23
C LEU A 133 26.10 -16.17 -18.98
N GLY A 134 26.71 -16.86 -19.93
CA GLY A 134 27.38 -18.13 -19.63
C GLY A 134 28.43 -17.89 -18.56
N PHE A 135 28.13 -18.25 -17.31
CA PHE A 135 29.11 -18.23 -16.23
C PHE A 135 28.91 -19.41 -15.29
N SER A 136 29.70 -20.45 -15.56
CA SER A 136 30.18 -21.37 -14.53
C SER A 136 30.85 -20.56 -13.43
N GLU A 137 30.20 -20.35 -12.29
CA GLU A 137 30.79 -20.11 -10.95
C GLU A 137 29.84 -19.29 -10.06
N LEU A 138 29.04 -19.96 -9.24
CA LEU A 138 28.59 -19.45 -7.94
C LEU A 138 28.25 -20.62 -7.00
N HIS A 139 29.04 -21.69 -7.10
CA HIS A 139 29.02 -22.82 -6.17
C HIS A 139 30.01 -22.54 -5.02
N SER A 140 29.88 -21.39 -4.34
CA SER A 140 30.66 -21.05 -3.15
C SER A 140 30.15 -19.74 -2.54
N LEU A 141 29.37 -19.82 -1.47
CA LEU A 141 29.51 -19.06 -0.22
C LEU A 141 28.37 -19.45 0.74
N PRO A 142 28.60 -19.38 2.06
CA PRO A 142 28.23 -20.44 2.99
C PRO A 142 26.95 -20.11 3.76
N GLN A 143 26.23 -21.16 4.13
CA GLN A 143 25.15 -21.15 5.11
C GLN A 143 25.68 -20.67 6.47
N LEU A 144 25.09 -19.62 7.03
CA LEU A 144 25.31 -19.24 8.42
C LEU A 144 24.02 -19.49 9.22
N HIS A 145 24.14 -20.52 10.06
CA HIS A 145 23.18 -21.07 11.02
C HIS A 145 22.70 -20.01 12.03
N GLN A 146 21.39 -19.94 12.28
CA GLN A 146 20.74 -20.59 13.43
C GLN A 146 19.25 -20.76 13.13
#